data_AF-A0A257LFJ6-F1
#
_entry.id   AF-A0A257LFJ6-F1
#
_cell.length_a   1.000
_cell.length_b   1.000
_cell.length_c   1.000
_cell.angle_alpha   90.00
_cell.angle_beta   90.00
_cell.angle_gamma   90.00
#
_symmetry.space_group_name_H-M   'P 1'
#
loop_
_entity.id
_entity.type
_entity.pdbx_description
1 polymer ?
#
loop_
_entity_poly.entity_id
_entity_poly.type
_entity_poly.pdbx_seq_one_letter_code
_entity_poly.pdbx_strand_id
1 'polypeptide(L)'
;MAPKQPASHHAASEPAFGYALSEKTSQTDDQRIEEVTPLPPPEHLIRFFPIAGTPVETLIGDTRRHVRQIFNGTDDRLLVVIGPCSIHDPAAAMEYARQLKVQRAKYADTLEIVMRVYFEKPRTTVGWKGLINAPYL
;
A
#
# COMPACT_ATOMS: atom_id res chain seq x y z
N MET A 1 9.90 -57.08 -18.50
CA MET A 1 10.19 -55.66 -18.83
C MET A 1 9.37 -54.81 -17.88
N ALA A 2 9.94 -54.39 -16.74
CA ALA A 2 9.25 -53.57 -15.75
C ALA A 2 9.45 -52.08 -16.10
N PRO A 3 8.42 -51.22 -16.02
CA PRO A 3 8.58 -49.81 -16.31
C PRO A 3 9.34 -49.11 -15.17
N LYS A 4 10.38 -48.36 -15.54
CA LYS A 4 11.19 -47.51 -14.66
C LYS A 4 10.34 -46.38 -14.07
N GLN A 5 10.38 -46.20 -12.75
CA GLN A 5 9.96 -44.97 -12.08
C GLN A 5 10.91 -43.82 -12.46
N PRO A 6 10.43 -42.60 -12.74
CA PRO A 6 11.30 -41.45 -12.88
C PRO A 6 11.77 -40.98 -11.49
N ALA A 7 13.08 -40.74 -11.38
CA ALA A 7 13.76 -40.31 -10.18
C ALA A 7 13.30 -38.90 -9.74
N SER A 8 12.89 -38.77 -8.49
CA SER A 8 12.65 -37.49 -7.82
C SER A 8 13.99 -36.86 -7.44
N HIS A 9 14.40 -35.81 -8.15
CA HIS A 9 15.50 -34.95 -7.70
C HIS A 9 14.95 -33.94 -6.67
N HIS A 10 14.99 -34.30 -5.39
CA HIS A 10 14.88 -33.34 -4.30
C HIS A 10 16.25 -32.71 -4.04
N ALA A 11 16.49 -31.54 -4.62
CA ALA A 11 17.54 -30.66 -4.14
C ALA A 11 17.01 -29.96 -2.88
N ALA A 12 17.52 -30.35 -1.72
CA ALA A 12 17.27 -29.66 -0.47
C ALA A 12 18.05 -28.33 -0.49
N SER A 13 17.35 -27.20 -0.50
CA SER A 13 17.93 -25.89 -0.19
C SER A 13 17.71 -25.57 1.29
N GLU A 14 18.79 -25.19 1.97
CA GLU A 14 18.80 -24.85 3.40
C GLU A 14 17.83 -23.69 3.74
N PRO A 15 17.24 -23.66 4.95
CA PRO A 15 16.26 -22.65 5.32
C PRO A 15 16.96 -21.38 5.80
N ALA A 16 16.93 -20.31 4.99
CA ALA A 16 17.15 -18.97 5.48
C ALA A 16 15.83 -18.43 6.06
N PHE A 17 15.79 -18.28 7.39
CA PHE A 17 14.66 -17.79 8.20
C PHE A 17 13.36 -18.62 8.15
N GLY A 18 13.06 -19.27 9.27
CA GLY A 18 11.97 -20.24 9.41
C GLY A 18 10.57 -19.65 9.30
N TYR A 19 9.90 -19.96 8.19
CA TYR A 19 8.47 -20.23 8.15
C TYR A 19 8.29 -21.58 7.45
N ALA A 20 7.82 -22.60 8.16
CA ALA A 20 7.57 -23.92 7.57
C ALA A 20 6.30 -23.85 6.72
N LEU A 21 6.45 -23.59 5.42
CA LEU A 21 5.33 -23.52 4.47
C LEU A 21 4.99 -24.92 3.92
N SER A 22 4.28 -25.70 4.74
CA SER A 22 3.26 -26.62 4.24
C SER A 22 2.35 -27.01 5.40
N GLU A 23 1.40 -26.13 5.71
CA GLU A 23 0.29 -26.44 6.64
C GLU A 23 -0.78 -27.33 6.01
N LYS A 24 -0.51 -27.97 4.86
CA LYS A 24 -1.47 -28.85 4.19
C LYS A 24 -1.82 -30.02 5.10
N THR A 25 -3.07 -30.06 5.53
CA THR A 25 -3.63 -31.10 6.40
C THR A 25 -4.26 -32.24 5.60
N SER A 26 -4.58 -31.99 4.33
CA SER A 26 -5.24 -32.94 3.42
C SER A 26 -4.82 -32.73 1.96
N GLN A 27 -5.05 -33.76 1.14
CA GLN A 27 -4.97 -33.67 -0.32
C GLN A 27 -6.04 -32.77 -0.94
N THR A 28 -7.00 -32.29 -0.17
CA THR A 28 -8.01 -31.32 -0.59
C THR A 28 -7.57 -29.87 -0.38
N ASP A 29 -6.42 -29.65 0.26
CA ASP A 29 -5.94 -28.32 0.62
C ASP A 29 -5.17 -27.71 -0.55
N ASP A 30 -5.28 -26.39 -0.72
CA ASP A 30 -4.51 -25.59 -1.68
C ASP A 30 -4.54 -26.09 -3.14
N GLN A 31 -5.63 -26.74 -3.57
CA GLN A 31 -5.75 -27.36 -4.90
C GLN A 31 -5.56 -26.40 -6.08
N ARG A 32 -5.71 -25.10 -5.86
CA ARG A 32 -5.58 -24.04 -6.88
C ARG A 32 -4.68 -22.90 -6.43
N ILE A 33 -3.72 -23.17 -5.55
CA ILE A 33 -2.76 -22.18 -5.05
C ILE A 33 -1.40 -22.52 -5.66
N GLU A 34 -0.83 -21.56 -6.41
CA GLU A 34 0.51 -21.71 -6.99
C GLU A 34 1.58 -21.57 -5.91
N GLU A 35 1.46 -20.53 -5.07
CA GLU A 35 2.42 -20.22 -4.01
C GLU A 35 1.74 -19.43 -2.88
N VAL A 36 2.24 -19.60 -1.65
CA VAL A 36 1.94 -18.73 -0.51
C VAL A 36 3.23 -18.10 -0.04
N THR A 37 3.35 -16.78 -0.21
CA THR A 37 4.52 -16.02 0.23
C THR A 37 4.19 -15.25 1.52
N PRO A 38 4.88 -15.49 2.65
CA PRO A 38 4.69 -14.72 3.87
C PRO A 38 5.01 -13.25 3.64
N LEU A 39 4.15 -12.37 4.15
CA LEU A 39 4.38 -10.92 4.14
C LEU A 39 4.95 -10.45 5.47
N PRO A 40 5.83 -9.44 5.48
CA PRO A 40 6.26 -8.81 6.72
C PRO A 40 5.06 -8.27 7.51
N PRO A 41 5.00 -8.48 8.83
CA PRO A 41 3.92 -7.95 9.64
C PRO A 41 3.96 -6.41 9.68
N PRO A 42 2.82 -5.73 9.84
CA PRO A 42 2.74 -4.26 9.85
C PRO A 42 3.70 -3.59 10.84
N GLU A 43 3.96 -4.22 11.99
CA GLU A 43 4.88 -3.72 13.01
C GLU A 43 6.30 -3.49 12.50
N HIS A 44 6.77 -4.27 11.52
CA HIS A 44 8.09 -4.06 10.94
C HIS A 44 8.13 -2.71 10.21
N LEU A 45 7.15 -2.44 9.36
CA LEU A 45 7.07 -1.17 8.62
C LEU A 45 6.91 0.03 9.55
N ILE A 46 6.09 -0.08 10.59
CA ILE A 46 5.89 0.99 11.58
C ILE A 46 7.20 1.32 12.31
N ARG A 47 8.03 0.32 12.61
CA ARG A 47 9.35 0.53 13.22
C ARG A 47 10.34 1.20 12.27
N PHE A 48 10.28 0.92 10.97
CA PHE A 48 11.14 1.57 9.97
C PHE A 48 10.72 3.01 9.67
N PHE A 49 9.42 3.33 9.78
CA PHE A 49 8.87 4.64 9.46
C PHE A 49 8.05 5.21 10.64
N PRO A 50 8.68 5.47 11.80
CA PRO A 50 7.97 5.99 12.97
C PRO A 50 7.55 7.45 12.74
N ILE A 51 6.31 7.78 13.10
CA ILE A 51 5.81 9.16 13.02
C ILE A 51 5.57 9.81 14.38
N ALA A 52 5.63 9.05 15.47
CA ALA A 52 5.37 9.56 16.82
C ALA A 52 6.32 10.72 17.16
N GLY A 53 5.76 11.84 17.62
CA GLY A 53 6.49 13.07 17.94
C GLY A 53 7.02 13.84 16.73
N THR A 54 6.72 13.42 15.50
CA THR A 54 7.19 14.10 14.29
C THR A 54 6.17 15.13 13.79
N PRO A 55 6.59 16.12 12.97
CA PRO A 55 5.66 17.03 12.30
C PRO A 55 4.61 16.33 11.43
N VAL A 56 4.87 15.09 11.00
CA VAL A 56 3.92 14.28 10.23
C VAL A 56 2.72 13.88 11.08
N GLU A 57 2.95 13.46 12.34
CA GLU A 57 1.86 13.14 13.27
C GLU A 57 0.99 14.37 13.53
N THR A 58 1.61 15.52 13.82
CA THR A 58 0.88 16.79 14.01
C THR A 58 0.05 17.14 12.78
N LEU A 59 0.66 17.11 11.58
CA LEU A 59 -0.04 17.40 10.32
C LEU A 59 -1.25 16.49 10.10
N ILE A 60 -1.11 15.18 10.35
CA ILE A 60 -2.20 14.22 10.20
C ILE A 60 -3.31 14.49 11.23
N GLY A 61 -2.93 14.72 12.49
CA GLY A 61 -3.87 15.05 13.57
C GLY A 61 -4.68 16.30 13.26
N ASP A 62 -4.01 17.37 12.84
CA ASP A 62 -4.60 18.65 12.48
C ASP A 62 -5.51 18.54 11.26
N THR A 63 -5.04 17.89 10.18
CA THR A 63 -5.83 17.70 8.96
C THR A 63 -7.11 16.91 9.28
N ARG A 64 -7.03 15.85 10.09
CA ARG A 64 -8.22 15.08 10.52
C ARG A 64 -9.17 15.93 11.37
N ARG A 65 -8.66 16.83 12.21
CA ARG A 65 -9.49 17.75 12.98
C ARG A 65 -10.22 18.74 12.08
N HIS A 66 -9.53 19.37 11.14
CA HIS A 66 -10.13 20.31 10.17
C HIS A 66 -11.21 19.63 9.34
N VAL A 67 -10.94 18.44 8.80
CA VAL A 67 -11.93 17.66 8.04
C VAL A 67 -13.18 17.37 8.87
N ARG A 68 -13.04 17.02 10.15
CA ARG A 68 -14.20 16.85 11.05
C ARG A 68 -14.97 18.15 11.27
N GLN A 69 -14.27 19.28 11.43
CA GLN A 69 -14.90 20.58 11.62
C GLN A 69 -15.72 21.00 10.39
N ILE A 70 -15.21 20.73 9.17
CA ILE A 70 -15.93 20.95 7.91
C ILE A 70 -17.18 20.08 7.84
N PHE A 71 -17.07 18.77 8.11
CA PHE A 71 -18.25 17.88 8.10
C PHE A 71 -19.29 18.24 9.16
N ASN A 72 -18.86 18.82 10.29
CA ASN A 72 -19.76 19.29 11.34
C ASN A 72 -20.30 20.71 11.11
N GLY A 73 -19.92 21.39 10.02
CA GLY A 73 -20.35 22.76 9.71
C GLY A 73 -19.77 23.83 10.64
N THR A 74 -18.71 23.52 11.39
CA THR A 74 -18.01 24.47 12.28
C THR A 74 -16.80 25.15 11.63
N ASP A 75 -16.48 24.74 10.40
CA ASP A 75 -15.50 25.33 9.50
C ASP A 75 -16.14 25.37 8.11
N ASP A 76 -16.25 26.55 7.51
CA ASP A 76 -16.96 26.78 6.24
C ASP A 76 -16.07 26.57 5.00
N ARG A 77 -14.82 26.13 5.20
CA ARG A 77 -13.92 25.81 4.09
C ARG A 77 -14.39 24.57 3.33
N LEU A 78 -14.10 24.55 2.03
CA LEU A 78 -14.36 23.39 1.19
C LEU A 78 -13.22 22.36 1.29
N LEU A 79 -13.55 21.12 1.65
CA LEU A 79 -12.61 20.00 1.55
C LEU A 79 -12.40 19.61 0.08
N VAL A 80 -11.15 19.63 -0.38
CA VAL A 80 -10.77 19.27 -1.77
C VAL A 80 -9.80 18.10 -1.76
N VAL A 81 -10.25 16.93 -2.20
CA VAL A 81 -9.40 15.75 -2.41
C VAL A 81 -8.98 15.69 -3.87
N ILE A 82 -7.71 15.99 -4.16
CA ILE A 82 -7.22 16.15 -5.55
C ILE A 82 -5.84 15.53 -5.75
N GLY A 83 -5.61 14.93 -6.91
CA GLY A 83 -4.35 14.30 -7.27
C GLY A 83 -4.49 13.28 -8.40
N PRO A 84 -3.40 12.56 -8.72
CA PRO A 84 -3.41 11.51 -9.74
C PRO A 84 -4.47 10.44 -9.46
N CYS A 85 -4.93 9.76 -10.52
CA CYS A 85 -5.94 8.71 -10.36
C CYS A 85 -5.41 7.53 -9.53
N SER A 86 -4.15 7.14 -9.77
CA SER A 86 -3.35 6.19 -9.00
C SER A 86 -1.86 6.54 -9.16
N ILE A 87 -1.08 6.37 -8.10
CA ILE A 87 0.37 6.63 -8.08
C ILE A 87 1.10 5.42 -8.64
N HIS A 88 1.86 5.60 -9.72
CA HIS A 88 2.76 4.59 -10.29
C HIS A 88 4.23 5.03 -10.24
N ASP A 89 4.50 6.34 -10.20
CA ASP A 89 5.83 6.92 -10.05
C ASP A 89 5.90 7.79 -8.77
N PRO A 90 6.64 7.35 -7.73
CA PRO A 90 6.85 8.14 -6.52
C PRO A 90 7.53 9.49 -6.75
N ALA A 91 8.43 9.60 -7.74
CA ALA A 91 9.14 10.85 -8.02
C ALA A 91 8.19 11.91 -8.58
N ALA A 92 7.38 11.55 -9.60
CA ALA A 92 6.33 12.42 -10.10
C ALA A 92 5.28 12.77 -9.03
N ALA A 93 4.94 11.81 -8.15
CA ALA A 93 4.01 12.07 -7.05
C ALA A 93 4.55 13.14 -6.08
N MET A 94 5.84 13.10 -5.77
CA MET A 94 6.49 14.09 -4.91
C MET A 94 6.59 15.46 -5.58
N GLU A 95 6.84 15.52 -6.90
CA GLU A 95 6.81 16.78 -7.64
C GLU A 95 5.42 17.41 -7.62
N TYR A 96 4.37 16.61 -7.88
CA TYR A 96 2.99 17.05 -7.74
C TYR A 96 2.68 17.55 -6.32
N ALA A 97 3.13 16.84 -5.29
CA ALA A 97 2.92 17.22 -3.89
C ALA A 97 3.58 18.57 -3.55
N ARG A 98 4.77 18.86 -4.09
CA ARG A 98 5.45 20.15 -3.90
C ARG A 98 4.65 21.29 -4.51
N GLN A 99 4.15 21.13 -5.73
CA GLN A 99 3.30 22.12 -6.38
C GLN A 99 1.97 22.31 -5.64
N LEU A 100 1.34 21.21 -5.21
CA LEU A 100 0.08 21.24 -4.47
C LEU A 100 0.23 21.93 -3.10
N LYS A 101 1.37 21.76 -2.41
CA LYS A 101 1.66 22.41 -1.13
C LYS A 101 1.60 23.94 -1.24
N VAL A 102 2.09 24.51 -2.34
CA VAL A 102 2.01 25.96 -2.60
C VAL A 102 0.54 26.40 -2.74
N GLN A 103 -0.28 25.62 -3.45
CA GLN A 103 -1.71 25.92 -3.59
C GLN A 103 -2.47 25.76 -2.27
N ARG A 104 -2.16 24.72 -1.48
CA ARG A 104 -2.75 24.53 -0.14
C ARG A 104 -2.50 25.73 0.77
N ALA A 105 -1.30 26.31 0.73
CA ALA A 105 -0.99 27.52 1.48
C ALA A 105 -1.75 28.75 0.93
N LYS A 106 -1.77 28.93 -0.39
CA LYS A 106 -2.44 30.06 -1.04
C LYS A 106 -3.94 30.13 -0.76
N TYR A 107 -4.61 28.98 -0.67
CA TYR A 107 -6.06 28.89 -0.49
C TYR A 107 -6.46 28.43 0.92
N ALA A 108 -5.56 28.52 1.91
CA ALA A 108 -5.79 27.97 3.25
C ALA A 108 -7.03 28.53 3.96
N ASP A 109 -7.41 29.78 3.64
CA ASP A 109 -8.56 30.47 4.25
C ASP A 109 -9.91 29.98 3.72
N THR A 110 -9.93 29.35 2.54
CA THR A 110 -11.18 28.94 1.87
C THR A 110 -11.25 27.45 1.56
N LEU A 111 -10.10 26.77 1.45
CA LEU A 111 -9.99 25.36 1.08
C LEU A 111 -9.16 24.56 2.09
N GLU A 112 -9.61 23.35 2.40
CA GLU A 112 -8.78 22.31 3.02
C GLU A 112 -8.37 21.32 1.92
N ILE A 113 -7.18 21.53 1.34
CA ILE A 113 -6.69 20.71 0.23
C ILE A 113 -5.93 19.47 0.75
N VAL A 114 -6.35 18.28 0.31
CA VAL A 114 -5.74 16.98 0.64
C VAL A 114 -5.32 16.27 -0.65
N MET A 115 -4.06 15.84 -0.72
CA MET A 115 -3.56 15.09 -1.87
C MET A 115 -4.22 13.71 -1.96
N ARG A 116 -4.71 13.35 -3.14
CA ARG A 116 -5.13 11.99 -3.45
C ARG A 116 -3.91 11.09 -3.68
N VAL A 117 -3.73 10.08 -2.84
CA VAL A 117 -2.63 9.10 -2.89
C VAL A 117 -3.21 7.68 -2.95
N TYR A 118 -3.74 7.29 -4.11
CA TYR A 118 -4.29 5.94 -4.32
C TYR A 118 -3.25 5.08 -5.01
N PHE A 119 -3.03 3.85 -4.54
CA PHE A 119 -1.99 2.98 -5.09
C PHE A 119 -2.49 2.09 -6.23
N GLU A 120 -3.80 1.95 -6.39
CA GLU A 120 -4.41 1.04 -7.36
C GLU A 120 -5.71 1.60 -7.93
N LYS A 121 -6.17 0.97 -9.01
CA LYS A 121 -7.50 1.16 -9.59
C LYS A 121 -8.16 -0.22 -9.69
N PRO A 122 -9.34 -0.44 -9.09
CA PRO A 122 -10.08 -1.70 -9.26
C PRO A 122 -10.36 -1.99 -10.74
N ARG A 123 -10.14 -3.24 -11.18
CA ARG A 123 -10.37 -3.69 -12.57
C ARG A 123 -11.00 -5.07 -12.60
N THR A 124 -11.90 -5.27 -13.56
CA THR A 124 -12.48 -6.58 -13.93
C THR A 124 -11.73 -7.25 -15.08
N THR A 125 -10.85 -6.51 -15.76
CA THR A 125 -9.97 -7.01 -16.82
C THR A 125 -8.52 -7.11 -16.33
N VAL A 126 -7.70 -7.91 -17.03
CA VAL A 126 -6.26 -8.01 -16.77
C VAL A 126 -5.58 -6.66 -17.04
N GLY A 127 -4.66 -6.28 -16.17
CA GLY A 127 -3.90 -5.04 -16.23
C GLY A 127 -3.07 -4.83 -14.98
N TRP A 128 -2.34 -3.70 -14.92
CA TRP A 128 -1.51 -3.35 -13.77
C TRP A 128 -2.30 -3.33 -12.46
N LYS A 129 -1.74 -3.96 -11.41
CA LYS A 129 -2.38 -4.20 -10.11
C LYS A 129 -2.11 -3.12 -9.06
N GLY A 130 -1.47 -2.02 -9.46
CA GLY A 130 -1.13 -0.93 -8.56
C GLY A 130 0.26 -1.05 -7.95
N LEU A 131 0.71 0.04 -7.33
CA LEU A 131 2.09 0.20 -6.86
C LEU A 131 2.45 -0.75 -5.71
N ILE A 132 1.49 -1.10 -4.85
CA ILE A 132 1.73 -2.05 -3.76
C ILE A 132 1.95 -3.47 -4.31
N ASN A 133 1.09 -3.91 -5.23
CA ASN A 133 1.08 -5.29 -5.72
C ASN A 133 2.05 -5.53 -6.89
N ALA A 134 2.37 -4.50 -7.68
CA ALA A 134 3.26 -4.57 -8.84
C ALA A 134 4.09 -3.28 -8.97
N PRO A 135 5.08 -3.05 -8.07
CA PRO A 135 5.84 -1.81 -8.00
C PRO A 135 6.83 -1.59 -9.15
N TYR A 136 7.25 -2.67 -9.81
CA TYR A 136 8.23 -2.65 -10.90
C TYR A 136 7.48 -2.74 -12.22
N LEU A 137 7.37 -1.60 -12.91
CA LEU A 137 6.78 -1.43 -14.24
C LEU A 137 7.89 -1.18 -15.27
#